data_AF-A0A7J7LEX1-F1
#
_entry.id   AF-A0A7J7LEX1-F1
#
_cell.length_a   1.000
_cell.length_b   1.000
_cell.length_c   1.000
_cell.angle_alpha   90.00
_cell.angle_beta   90.00
_cell.angle_gamma   90.00
#
_symmetry.space_group_name_H-M   'P 1'
#
loop_
_entity.id
_entity.type
_entity.pdbx_description
1 polymer ?
#
loop_
_entity_poly.entity_id
_entity_poly.type
_entity_poly.pdbx_seq_one_letter_code
_entity_poly.pdbx_strand_id
1 'polypeptide(L)'
;MQFRIPLWEVPTGRRDGIVSLIADPLVNLPSPFADFASLQSLFTRKGLNLIDLVALSGAHTIGANFLRAKCSNPPNSATTVELDPQSSLSFDTRYFNALLQKKGLLVSDAALLTNVGSAQIVNQFQNPIKFFVEFAKSMKKMGAMGVLTGNAGEIRKQCRVVNRRP
;
A
#
# COMPACT_ATOMS: atom_id res chain seq x y z
N MET A 1 9.83 -9.62 -15.60
CA MET A 1 8.67 -8.70 -15.50
C MET A 1 7.40 -9.53 -15.61
N GLN A 2 6.62 -9.57 -14.53
CA GLN A 2 5.47 -10.48 -14.38
C GLN A 2 4.22 -10.04 -15.16
N PHE A 3 4.10 -8.75 -15.48
CA PHE A 3 3.01 -8.22 -16.29
C PHE A 3 3.57 -7.73 -17.62
N ARG A 4 3.21 -8.41 -18.71
CA ARG A 4 3.56 -8.01 -20.09
C ARG A 4 2.61 -6.93 -20.64
N ILE A 5 1.64 -6.48 -19.84
CA ILE A 5 0.61 -5.50 -20.18
C ILE A 5 0.39 -4.60 -18.94
N PRO A 6 0.21 -3.28 -19.10
CA PRO A 6 -0.13 -2.40 -17.99
C PRO A 6 -1.45 -2.80 -17.32
N LEU A 7 -1.43 -2.98 -16.01
CA LEU A 7 -2.60 -3.38 -15.20
C LEU A 7 -3.71 -2.32 -15.20
N TRP A 8 -3.35 -1.04 -15.38
CA TRP A 8 -4.30 0.06 -15.57
C TRP A 8 -3.64 1.25 -16.27
N GLU A 9 -4.47 2.09 -16.88
CA GLU A 9 -4.04 3.39 -17.39
C GLU A 9 -3.69 4.34 -16.25
N VAL A 10 -2.49 4.91 -16.30
CA VAL A 10 -1.99 5.86 -15.29
C VAL A 10 -2.29 7.29 -15.76
N PRO A 11 -3.15 8.05 -15.06
CA PRO A 11 -3.38 9.46 -15.38
C PRO A 11 -2.08 10.25 -15.20
N THR A 12 -1.75 11.11 -16.17
CA THR A 12 -0.56 11.97 -16.16
C THR A 12 -0.93 13.44 -15.90
N GLY A 13 0.06 14.34 -15.90
CA GLY A 13 -0.17 15.78 -15.74
C GLY A 13 -0.03 16.32 -14.30
N ARG A 14 0.35 15.47 -13.34
CA ARG A 14 0.74 15.92 -11.99
C ARG A 14 2.03 16.72 -12.05
N ARG A 15 2.13 17.71 -11.17
CA ARG A 15 3.29 18.58 -10.97
C ARG A 15 3.87 18.39 -9.58
N ASP A 16 5.14 18.70 -9.43
CA ASP A 16 5.88 18.55 -8.19
C ASP A 16 5.54 19.68 -7.21
N GLY A 17 5.33 19.31 -5.93
CA GLY A 17 5.17 20.27 -4.85
C GLY A 17 6.46 21.06 -4.60
N ILE A 18 6.36 22.21 -3.94
CA ILE A 18 7.52 23.05 -3.56
C ILE A 18 7.78 23.08 -2.05
N VAL A 19 6.96 22.36 -1.28
CA VAL A 19 7.05 22.24 0.18
C VAL A 19 6.97 20.76 0.54
N SER A 20 7.77 20.35 1.53
CA SER A 20 7.65 19.07 2.22
C SER A 20 7.55 19.35 3.72
N LEU A 21 6.56 18.76 4.39
CA LEU A 21 6.35 18.93 5.83
C LEU A 21 6.76 17.65 6.55
N ILE A 22 7.70 17.76 7.50
CA ILE A 22 8.23 16.61 8.25
C ILE A 22 7.16 15.94 9.14
N ALA A 23 6.13 16.68 9.55
CA ALA A 23 5.04 16.16 10.37
C ALA A 23 4.00 15.35 9.57
N ASP A 24 3.91 15.54 8.25
CA ASP A 24 2.86 14.92 7.43
C ASP A 24 2.89 13.39 7.48
N PRO A 25 4.04 12.69 7.37
CA PRO A 25 4.08 11.23 7.42
C PRO A 25 3.55 10.67 8.74
N LEU A 26 3.83 11.31 9.86
CA LEU A 26 3.44 10.84 11.20
C LEU A 26 1.93 10.84 11.43
N VAL A 27 1.21 11.74 10.75
CA VAL A 27 -0.24 11.93 10.91
C VAL A 27 -1.04 11.21 9.82
N ASN A 28 -0.43 11.04 8.64
CA ASN A 28 -1.14 10.59 7.43
C ASN A 28 -0.78 9.17 6.99
N LEU A 29 0.29 8.56 7.50
CA LEU A 29 0.66 7.18 7.14
C LEU A 29 0.19 6.18 8.21
N PRO A 30 -0.32 5.02 7.79
CA PRO A 30 -0.68 3.95 8.71
C PRO A 30 0.57 3.34 9.35
N SER A 31 0.48 3.05 10.64
CA SER A 31 1.49 2.26 11.36
C SER A 31 1.33 0.77 11.03
N PRO A 32 2.41 -0.01 10.90
CA PRO A 32 2.34 -1.47 10.80
C PRO A 32 1.70 -2.13 12.04
N PHE A 33 1.61 -1.38 13.15
CA PHE A 33 0.99 -1.80 14.41
C PHE A 33 -0.44 -1.29 14.58
N ALA A 34 -0.99 -0.58 13.58
CA ALA A 34 -2.33 0.01 13.67
C ALA A 34 -3.43 -1.06 13.73
N ASP A 35 -4.48 -0.77 14.51
CA ASP A 35 -5.71 -1.55 14.52
C ASP A 35 -6.62 -1.21 13.34
N PHE A 36 -7.69 -1.99 13.19
CA PHE A 36 -8.61 -1.82 12.06
C PHE A 36 -9.30 -0.45 12.07
N ALA A 37 -9.69 0.06 13.23
CA ALA A 37 -10.37 1.35 13.36
C ALA A 37 -9.47 2.50 12.88
N SER A 38 -8.20 2.47 13.27
CA SER A 38 -7.20 3.45 12.86
C SER A 38 -6.94 3.39 11.35
N LEU A 39 -6.78 2.18 10.80
CA LEU A 39 -6.61 1.96 9.36
C LEU A 39 -7.81 2.50 8.58
N GLN A 40 -9.03 2.13 8.99
CA GLN A 40 -10.25 2.57 8.34
C GLN A 40 -10.41 4.10 8.39
N SER A 41 -10.12 4.71 9.54
CA SER A 41 -10.19 6.16 9.71
C SER A 41 -9.19 6.89 8.80
N LEU A 42 -7.93 6.41 8.75
CA LEU A 42 -6.90 6.98 7.89
C LEU A 42 -7.28 6.95 6.41
N PHE A 43 -7.75 5.81 5.92
CA PHE A 43 -8.16 5.66 4.52
C PHE A 43 -9.38 6.51 4.21
N THR A 44 -10.37 6.54 5.11
CA THR A 44 -11.59 7.35 4.93
C THR A 44 -11.26 8.85 4.88
N ARG A 45 -10.34 9.34 5.71
CA ARG A 45 -9.86 10.73 5.65
C ARG A 45 -9.21 11.10 4.31
N LYS A 46 -8.77 10.10 3.55
CA LYS A 46 -8.19 10.25 2.21
C LYS A 46 -9.20 9.97 1.09
N GLY A 47 -10.48 9.79 1.43
CA GLY A 47 -11.53 9.48 0.46
C GLY A 47 -11.48 8.05 -0.07
N LEU A 48 -10.73 7.16 0.60
CA LEU A 48 -10.62 5.75 0.27
C LEU A 48 -11.58 4.94 1.16
N ASN A 49 -12.35 4.05 0.55
CA ASN A 49 -13.36 3.26 1.25
C ASN A 49 -12.79 1.92 1.76
N LEU A 50 -13.65 1.08 2.33
CA LEU A 50 -13.26 -0.22 2.89
C LEU A 50 -12.67 -1.18 1.83
N ILE A 51 -13.20 -1.17 0.60
CA ILE A 51 -12.66 -1.97 -0.51
C ILE A 51 -11.26 -1.46 -0.86
N ASP A 52 -11.07 -0.14 -0.90
CA ASP A 52 -9.78 0.47 -1.20
C ASP A 52 -8.71 0.12 -0.14
N LEU A 53 -9.09 0.12 1.14
CA LEU A 53 -8.23 -0.33 2.23
C LEU A 53 -7.74 -1.76 2.00
N VAL A 54 -8.68 -2.71 1.84
CA VAL A 54 -8.32 -4.14 1.70
C VAL A 54 -7.56 -4.39 0.39
N ALA A 55 -7.92 -3.71 -0.69
CA ALA A 55 -7.26 -3.88 -1.98
C ALA A 55 -5.82 -3.37 -1.92
N LEU A 56 -5.60 -2.16 -1.42
CA LEU A 56 -4.27 -1.56 -1.35
C LEU A 56 -3.36 -2.28 -0.34
N SER A 57 -3.90 -2.87 0.72
CA SER A 57 -3.15 -3.79 1.60
C SER A 57 -2.62 -5.01 0.85
N GLY A 58 -3.28 -5.44 -0.23
CA GLY A 58 -2.78 -6.48 -1.14
C GLY A 58 -1.44 -6.16 -1.81
N ALA A 59 -0.96 -4.91 -1.76
CA ALA A 59 0.40 -4.57 -2.17
C ALA A 59 1.47 -5.30 -1.33
N HIS A 60 1.13 -5.73 -0.11
CA HIS A 60 1.99 -6.56 0.74
C HIS A 60 2.16 -8.00 0.21
N THR A 61 1.54 -8.37 -0.92
CA THR A 61 1.89 -9.61 -1.64
C THR A 61 3.29 -9.56 -2.26
N ILE A 62 3.88 -8.36 -2.42
CA ILE A 62 5.26 -8.19 -2.87
C ILE A 62 6.19 -8.00 -1.67
N GLY A 63 7.19 -8.88 -1.64
CA GLY A 63 8.01 -9.26 -0.50
C GLY A 63 7.25 -10.20 0.45
N ALA A 64 7.85 -11.32 1.05
CA ALA A 64 7.87 -12.36 2.23
C ALA A 64 7.07 -12.69 3.56
N ASN A 65 7.11 -14.00 3.84
CA ASN A 65 7.19 -14.50 5.21
C ASN A 65 8.65 -14.59 5.65
N PHE A 66 8.82 -14.67 6.98
CA PHE A 66 9.92 -15.32 7.73
C PHE A 66 10.48 -14.42 8.85
N LEU A 67 9.77 -13.37 9.31
CA LEU A 67 10.27 -12.53 10.42
C LEU A 67 10.41 -13.33 11.73
N ARG A 68 9.44 -14.20 12.08
CA ARG A 68 9.50 -14.94 13.36
C ARG A 68 10.67 -15.92 13.47
N ALA A 69 11.23 -16.40 12.36
CA ALA A 69 12.34 -17.35 12.38
C ALA A 69 13.70 -16.71 12.06
N LYS A 70 13.75 -15.49 11.48
CA LYS A 70 14.99 -14.80 11.10
C LYS A 70 15.35 -13.57 11.92
N CYS A 71 14.42 -12.98 12.68
CA CYS A 71 14.78 -11.92 13.60
C CYS A 71 15.56 -12.52 14.77
N SER A 72 16.87 -12.31 14.77
CA SER A 72 17.72 -12.58 15.93
C SER A 72 17.20 -11.80 17.15
N ASN A 73 17.33 -12.37 18.34
CA ASN A 73 17.24 -11.61 19.58
C ASN A 73 18.66 -11.52 20.17
N PRO A 74 19.33 -10.35 20.13
CA PRO A 74 18.80 -9.03 19.81
C PRO A 74 18.62 -8.75 18.30
N PRO A 75 17.70 -7.84 17.93
CA PRO A 75 17.37 -7.53 16.54
C PRO A 75 18.55 -6.92 15.80
N ASN A 76 18.88 -7.46 14.62
CA ASN A 76 19.89 -6.93 13.72
C ASN A 76 19.23 -6.14 12.58
N SER A 77 19.52 -4.84 12.51
CA SER A 77 18.98 -3.92 11.50
C SER A 77 19.38 -4.24 10.05
N ALA A 78 20.40 -5.09 9.85
CA ALA A 78 20.84 -5.56 8.54
C ALA A 78 19.99 -6.73 7.98
N THR A 79 19.12 -7.33 8.80
CA THR A 79 18.30 -8.47 8.37
C THR A 79 17.05 -7.98 7.67
N THR A 80 17.03 -8.04 6.34
CA THR A 80 15.82 -7.82 5.54
C THR A 80 15.01 -9.12 5.44
N VAL A 81 13.70 -8.99 5.56
CA VAL A 81 12.73 -10.06 5.30
C VAL A 81 11.63 -9.41 4.47
N GLU A 82 11.08 -10.18 3.56
CA GLU A 82 10.05 -9.70 2.65
C GLU A 82 8.63 -9.86 3.43
N LEU A 83 7.41 -9.44 2.97
CA LEU A 83 5.93 -9.61 3.38
C LEU A 83 4.90 -10.82 2.91
N ASP A 84 5.12 -11.69 1.87
CA ASP A 84 4.51 -12.92 1.28
C ASP A 84 5.58 -13.88 0.62
N PRO A 85 5.85 -15.10 1.14
CA PRO A 85 6.97 -15.94 0.75
C PRO A 85 6.61 -16.82 -0.43
N GLN A 86 7.63 -17.20 -1.19
CA GLN A 86 7.49 -17.95 -2.46
C GLN A 86 6.78 -17.16 -3.57
N SER A 87 6.34 -15.93 -3.29
CA SER A 87 5.76 -15.00 -4.25
C SER A 87 6.29 -13.58 -4.09
N SER A 88 7.38 -13.39 -3.36
CA SER A 88 7.92 -12.06 -3.07
C SER A 88 8.26 -11.22 -4.30
N LEU A 89 8.46 -11.87 -5.45
CA LEU A 89 8.74 -11.24 -6.74
C LEU A 89 7.51 -11.17 -7.66
N SER A 90 6.35 -11.54 -7.13
CA SER A 90 5.11 -11.77 -7.84
C SER A 90 3.96 -11.02 -7.18
N PHE A 91 3.19 -10.31 -8.00
CA PHE A 91 1.98 -9.64 -7.53
C PHE A 91 0.80 -10.59 -7.75
N ASP A 92 0.29 -11.21 -6.68
CA ASP A 92 -0.81 -12.18 -6.77
C ASP A 92 -1.77 -12.12 -5.57
N THR A 93 -2.61 -13.15 -5.40
CA THR A 93 -3.62 -13.21 -4.33
C THR A 93 -3.14 -13.95 -3.08
N ARG A 94 -1.88 -14.39 -3.02
CA ARG A 94 -1.36 -15.19 -1.91
C ARG A 94 -1.31 -14.42 -0.60
N TYR A 95 -1.14 -13.11 -0.65
CA TYR A 95 -1.35 -12.24 0.51
C TYR A 95 -2.68 -12.56 1.23
N PHE A 96 -3.81 -12.57 0.50
CA PHE A 96 -5.12 -12.84 1.10
C PHE A 96 -5.25 -14.28 1.62
N ASN A 97 -4.63 -15.24 0.92
CA ASN A 97 -4.56 -16.63 1.39
C ASN A 97 -3.76 -16.76 2.69
N ALA A 98 -2.65 -16.04 2.81
CA ALA A 98 -1.81 -16.01 4.01
C ALA A 98 -2.54 -15.35 5.18
N LEU A 99 -3.27 -14.26 4.96
CA LEU A 99 -4.11 -13.64 5.99
C LEU A 99 -5.10 -14.63 6.58
N LEU A 100 -5.85 -15.35 5.73
CA LEU A 100 -6.87 -16.30 6.16
C LEU A 100 -6.28 -17.48 6.93
N GLN A 101 -5.03 -17.87 6.63
CA GLN A 101 -4.26 -18.84 7.41
C GLN A 101 -3.65 -18.27 8.71
N LYS A 102 -3.97 -17.02 9.07
CA LYS A 102 -3.40 -16.29 10.21
C LYS A 102 -1.88 -16.15 10.14
N LYS A 103 -1.35 -16.05 8.91
CA LYS A 103 0.08 -15.86 8.61
C LYS A 103 0.41 -14.43 8.16
N GLY A 104 -0.50 -13.48 8.36
CA GLY A 104 -0.22 -12.07 8.14
C GLY A 104 0.95 -11.59 9.02
N LEU A 105 1.84 -10.81 8.44
CA LEU A 105 3.11 -10.46 9.06
C LEU A 105 2.98 -9.28 10.03
N LEU A 106 2.23 -8.25 9.61
CA LEU A 106 2.01 -7.03 10.38
C LEU A 106 0.74 -7.15 11.22
N VAL A 107 0.68 -6.43 12.35
CA VAL A 107 -0.56 -6.34 13.14
C VAL A 107 -1.66 -5.70 12.29
N SER A 108 -1.31 -4.71 11.46
CA SER A 108 -2.23 -4.07 10.52
C SER A 108 -2.81 -5.05 9.49
N ASP A 109 -2.07 -6.08 9.10
CA ASP A 109 -2.54 -7.12 8.19
C ASP A 109 -3.55 -8.04 8.89
N ALA A 110 -3.19 -8.52 10.09
CA ALA A 110 -4.09 -9.35 10.89
C ALA A 110 -5.37 -8.60 11.30
N ALA A 111 -5.29 -7.28 11.49
CA ALA A 111 -6.42 -6.42 11.80
C ALA A 111 -7.49 -6.40 10.70
N LEU A 112 -7.15 -6.68 9.43
CA LEU A 112 -8.14 -6.77 8.36
C LEU A 112 -9.16 -7.90 8.57
N LEU A 113 -8.83 -8.91 9.40
CA LEU A 113 -9.72 -10.01 9.72
C LEU A 113 -10.54 -9.81 11.01
N THR A 114 -10.34 -8.72 11.74
CA THR A 114 -11.09 -8.44 12.98
C THR A 114 -12.42 -7.74 12.70
N ASN A 115 -12.60 -7.19 11.51
CA ASN A 115 -13.86 -6.62 11.04
C ASN A 115 -14.56 -7.55 10.04
N VAL A 116 -15.86 -7.77 10.22
CA VAL A 116 -16.65 -8.71 9.39
C VAL A 116 -16.68 -8.31 7.92
N GLY A 117 -16.92 -7.03 7.60
CA GLY A 117 -16.99 -6.56 6.23
C GLY A 117 -15.63 -6.64 5.52
N SER A 118 -14.57 -6.26 6.22
CA SER A 118 -13.19 -6.41 5.72
C SER A 118 -12.84 -7.88 5.47
N ALA A 119 -13.15 -8.78 6.41
CA ALA A 119 -12.89 -10.22 6.27
C ALA A 119 -13.64 -10.83 5.08
N GLN A 120 -14.88 -10.38 4.82
CA GLN A 120 -15.63 -10.78 3.62
C GLN A 120 -14.93 -10.35 2.33
N ILE A 121 -14.37 -9.12 2.28
CA ILE A 121 -13.62 -8.64 1.12
C ILE A 121 -12.32 -9.42 0.94
N VAL A 122 -11.60 -9.71 2.04
CA VAL A 122 -10.39 -10.57 2.01
C VAL A 122 -10.71 -11.94 1.40
N ASN A 123 -11.84 -12.55 1.77
CA ASN A 123 -12.27 -13.81 1.18
C ASN A 123 -12.59 -13.69 -0.32
N GLN A 124 -13.19 -12.58 -0.73
CA GLN A 124 -13.49 -12.31 -2.15
C GLN A 124 -12.22 -12.07 -2.99
N PHE A 125 -11.17 -11.49 -2.40
CA PHE A 125 -9.91 -11.18 -3.08
C PHE A 125 -8.96 -12.38 -3.23
N GLN A 126 -9.34 -13.56 -2.74
CA GLN A 126 -8.74 -14.81 -3.20
C GLN A 126 -8.94 -15.02 -4.71
N ASN A 127 -10.01 -14.45 -5.28
CA ASN A 127 -10.23 -14.43 -6.72
C ASN A 127 -9.32 -13.36 -7.38
N PRO A 128 -8.37 -13.77 -8.26
CA PRO A 128 -7.41 -12.85 -8.84
C PRO A 128 -8.04 -11.78 -9.73
N ILE A 129 -9.09 -12.12 -10.48
CA ILE A 129 -9.78 -11.15 -11.35
C ILE A 129 -10.37 -10.04 -10.49
N LYS A 130 -11.08 -10.39 -9.41
CA LYS A 130 -11.71 -9.41 -8.54
C LYS A 130 -10.68 -8.56 -7.80
N PHE A 131 -9.63 -9.18 -7.27
CA PHE A 131 -8.53 -8.46 -6.63
C PHE A 131 -7.88 -7.45 -7.57
N PHE A 132 -7.41 -7.87 -8.75
CA PHE A 132 -6.68 -6.96 -9.65
C PHE A 132 -7.56 -5.82 -10.18
N VAL A 133 -8.85 -6.08 -10.42
CA VAL A 133 -9.80 -5.03 -10.83
C VAL A 133 -9.97 -3.97 -9.74
N GLU A 134 -10.19 -4.40 -8.49
CA GLU A 134 -10.34 -3.44 -7.39
C GLU A 134 -9.03 -2.76 -7.04
N PHE A 135 -7.90 -3.49 -7.06
CA PHE A 135 -6.57 -2.91 -6.88
C PHE A 135 -6.29 -1.79 -7.89
N ALA A 136 -6.56 -2.03 -9.18
CA ALA A 136 -6.41 -1.03 -10.22
C ALA A 136 -7.26 0.23 -9.97
N LYS A 137 -8.52 0.05 -9.56
CA LYS A 137 -9.41 1.18 -9.21
C LYS A 137 -8.88 1.95 -8.01
N SER A 138 -8.45 1.26 -6.96
CA SER A 138 -7.92 1.88 -5.74
C SER A 138 -6.61 2.60 -6.00
N MET A 139 -5.72 2.05 -6.84
CA MET A 139 -4.49 2.72 -7.28
C MET A 139 -4.78 4.00 -8.08
N LYS A 140 -5.80 4.01 -8.95
CA LYS A 140 -6.23 5.22 -9.67
C LYS A 140 -6.73 6.29 -8.70
N LYS A 141 -7.58 5.93 -7.72
CA LYS A 141 -8.05 6.84 -6.68
C LYS A 141 -6.90 7.39 -5.85
N MET A 142 -6.00 6.52 -5.39
CA MET A 142 -4.82 6.91 -4.61
C MET A 142 -3.93 7.88 -5.38
N GLY A 143 -3.72 7.63 -6.67
CA GLY A 143 -2.99 8.54 -7.55
C GLY A 143 -3.69 9.89 -7.74
N ALA A 144 -5.01 10.00 -7.61
CA ALA A 144 -5.73 11.25 -7.80
C ALA A 144 -5.70 12.18 -6.56
N MET A 145 -5.11 11.74 -5.45
CA MET A 145 -5.11 12.51 -4.21
C MET A 145 -4.13 13.68 -4.22
N GLY A 146 -4.59 14.85 -3.80
CA GLY A 146 -3.74 16.02 -3.53
C GLY A 146 -2.90 16.49 -4.72
N VAL A 147 -3.36 16.24 -5.95
CA VAL A 147 -2.58 16.49 -7.16
C VAL A 147 -2.47 17.98 -7.47
N LEU A 148 -1.26 18.43 -7.83
CA LEU A 148 -1.02 19.76 -8.38
C LEU A 148 -1.10 19.69 -9.91
N THR A 149 -1.86 20.60 -10.51
CA THR A 149 -2.07 20.68 -11.97
C THR A 149 -2.03 22.13 -12.45
N GLY A 150 -2.01 22.32 -13.77
CA GLY A 150 -1.95 23.65 -14.38
C GLY A 150 -0.70 24.44 -13.97
N ASN A 151 -0.89 25.59 -13.35
CA ASN A 151 0.20 26.46 -12.89
C ASN A 151 0.63 26.19 -11.43
N ALA A 152 -0.02 25.26 -10.72
CA ALA A 152 0.35 24.90 -9.35
C ALA A 152 1.58 23.98 -9.35
N GLY A 153 2.58 24.31 -8.53
CA GLY A 153 3.84 23.55 -8.46
C GLY A 153 4.71 23.68 -9.72
N GLU A 154 5.64 22.76 -9.91
CA GLU A 154 6.64 22.82 -10.97
C GLU A 154 6.94 21.47 -11.62
N ILE A 155 7.74 21.46 -12.69
CA ILE A 155 8.37 20.26 -13.21
C ILE A 155 9.83 20.31 -12.77
N ARG A 156 10.21 19.49 -11.78
CA ARG A 156 11.57 19.50 -11.25
C ARG A 156 12.56 18.93 -12.26
N LYS A 157 13.69 19.62 -12.43
CA LYS A 157 14.83 19.09 -13.20
C LYS A 157 15.60 18.02 -12.42
N GLN A 158 15.54 18.08 -11.09
CA GLN A 158 16.11 17.10 -10.18
C GLN A 158 15.09 16.81 -9.06
N CYS A 159 14.59 15.58 -8.96
CA CYS A 159 13.49 15.25 -8.03
C CYS A 159 13.80 15.58 -6.55
N ARG A 160 15.08 15.54 -6.17
CA ARG A 160 15.54 15.78 -4.78
C ARG A 160 15.53 17.24 -4.33
N VAL A 161 15.37 18.21 -5.23
CA VAL A 161 15.50 19.65 -4.92
C VAL A 161 14.48 20.48 -5.70
N VAL A 162 13.95 21.52 -5.07
CA VAL A 162 13.07 22.52 -5.72
C VAL A 162 13.89 23.34 -6.72
N ASN A 163 13.34 23.64 -7.89
CA ASN A 163 14.06 24.45 -8.86
C ASN A 163 14.29 25.86 -8.27
N ARG A 164 15.48 26.43 -8.51
CA ARG A 164 15.70 27.84 -8.21
C ARG A 164 14.83 28.68 -9.14
N ARG A 165 14.10 29.65 -8.57
CA ARG A 165 13.45 30.68 -9.37
C ARG A 165 14.56 31.52 -10.04
N PRO A 166 14.40 31.93 -11.31
CA PRO A 166 15.32 32.85 -11.95
C PRO A 166 15.41 34.18 -11.19
#